data_AF-A0A420SI87-F1
#
_entry.id   AF-A0A420SI87-F1
#
_cell.length_a   1.000
_cell.length_b   1.000
_cell.length_c   1.000
_cell.angle_alpha   90.00
_cell.angle_beta   90.00
_cell.angle_gamma   90.00
#
_symmetry.space_group_name_H-M   'P 1'
#
loop_
_entity.id
_entity.type
_entity.pdbx_description
1 polymer ?
#
loop_
_entity_poly.entity_id
_entity_poly.type
_entity_poly.pdbx_seq_one_letter_code
_entity_poly.pdbx_strand_id
1 'polypeptide(L)' 'MFVFFVVANILAGKVKSQTPKVEKQEKSKTPKGRALKRLKYTRRFVNVTLTGGKRKMNPNPGS' A
#
# COMPACT_ATOMS: atom_id res chain seq x y z
N MET A 1 -28.18 -15.55 28.77
CA MET A 1 -28.04 -14.64 27.60
C MET A 1 -27.87 -13.17 28.04
N PHE A 2 -27.06 -12.89 29.07
CA PHE A 2 -26.77 -11.51 29.53
C PHE A 2 -25.26 -11.28 29.75
N VAL A 3 -24.47 -12.36 29.83
CA VAL A 3 -23.01 -12.33 30.03
C VAL A 3 -22.23 -12.16 28.72
N PHE A 4 -22.82 -12.52 27.57
CA PHE A 4 -22.15 -12.45 26.26
C PHE A 4 -22.01 -11.01 25.72
N PHE A 5 -22.88 -10.09 26.14
CA PHE A 5 -22.88 -8.71 25.64
C PHE A 5 -21.85 -7.81 26.33
N VAL A 6 -21.46 -8.14 27.58
CA VAL A 6 -20.47 -7.36 28.35
C VAL A 6 -19.04 -7.68 27.88
N VAL A 7 -18.74 -8.92 27.48
CA VAL A 7 -17.39 -9.34 27.06
C VAL A 7 -17.00 -8.77 25.68
N ALA A 8 -17.96 -8.47 24.81
CA ALA A 8 -17.71 -7.99 23.43
C ALA A 8 -17.12 -6.57 23.35
N ASN A 9 -17.16 -5.78 24.42
CA ASN A 9 -16.65 -4.39 24.41
C ASN A 9 -15.14 -4.26 24.65
N ILE A 10 -14.46 -5.30 25.16
CA ILE A 10 -13.06 -5.21 25.62
C ILE A 10 -12.04 -5.35 24.46
N LEU A 11 -12.45 -5.90 23.32
CA LEU A 11 -11.58 -6.12 22.15
C LEU A 11 -11.67 -5.01 21.09
N ALA A 12 -12.54 -4.02 21.30
CA ALA A 12 -12.69 -2.91 20.37
C ALA A 12 -11.39 -2.08 20.31
N GLY A 13 -10.77 -2.01 19.12
CA GLY A 13 -9.59 -1.17 18.88
C GLY A 13 -8.23 -1.73 19.30
N LYS A 14 -8.16 -2.94 19.87
CA LYS A 14 -6.92 -3.57 20.37
C LYS A 14 -5.76 -3.58 19.36
N VAL A 15 -6.03 -3.86 18.09
CA VAL A 15 -4.97 -3.96 17.05
C VAL A 15 -4.42 -2.58 16.67
N LYS A 16 -5.26 -1.56 16.63
CA LYS A 16 -4.86 -0.20 16.22
C LYS A 16 -4.03 0.51 17.30
N SER A 17 -4.27 0.21 18.58
CA SER A 17 -3.48 0.75 19.69
C SER A 17 -2.15 0.01 19.90
N GLN A 18 -2.05 -1.25 19.45
CA GLN A 18 -0.82 -2.06 19.55
C GLN A 18 0.21 -1.78 18.45
N THR A 19 -0.21 -1.34 17.26
CA THR A 19 0.75 -1.05 16.19
C THR A 19 1.62 0.16 16.52
N PRO A 20 2.96 0.08 16.36
CA PRO A 20 3.83 1.23 16.57
C PRO A 20 3.46 2.36 15.61
N LYS A 21 3.43 3.60 16.12
CA LYS A 21 3.12 4.76 15.30
C LYS A 21 4.30 5.06 14.37
N VAL A 22 4.14 4.74 13.08
CA VAL A 22 5.12 5.10 12.05
C VAL A 22 4.67 6.39 11.38
N GLU A 23 5.50 7.43 11.47
CA GLU A 23 5.29 8.68 10.76
C GLU A 23 5.56 8.53 9.27
N LYS A 24 4.90 9.37 8.46
CA LYS A 24 5.10 9.33 7.01
C LYS A 24 6.46 9.90 6.69
N GLN A 25 7.31 9.10 6.07
CA GLN A 25 8.58 9.57 5.52
C GLN A 25 8.32 10.66 4.47
N GLU A 26 9.18 11.68 4.47
CA GLU A 26 9.19 12.70 3.43
C GLU A 26 9.61 12.07 2.10
N LYS A 27 8.72 12.13 1.11
CA LYS A 27 8.95 11.59 -0.25
C LYS A 27 8.88 12.73 -1.24
N SER A 28 9.70 12.63 -2.29
CA SER A 28 9.66 13.60 -3.38
C SER A 28 8.25 13.70 -3.97
N LYS A 29 7.85 14.94 -4.30
CA LYS A 29 6.50 15.22 -4.78
C LYS A 29 6.27 14.51 -6.10
N THR A 30 5.24 13.67 -6.15
CA THR A 30 4.80 13.07 -7.40
C THR A 30 4.22 14.15 -8.31
N PRO A 31 4.68 14.27 -9.57
CA PRO A 31 4.13 15.24 -10.49
C PRO A 31 2.65 14.96 -10.73
N LYS A 32 1.85 16.00 -10.99
CA LYS A 32 0.39 15.88 -11.19
C LYS A 32 0.01 16.05 -12.66
N GLY A 33 -1.19 15.59 -13.04
CA GLY A 33 -1.76 15.80 -14.37
C GLY A 33 -0.99 15.14 -15.53
N ARG A 34 -0.67 15.92 -16.56
CA ARG A 34 -0.04 15.45 -17.80
C ARG A 34 1.33 14.82 -17.56
N ALA A 35 2.13 15.40 -16.67
CA ALA A 35 3.46 14.89 -16.34
C ALA A 35 3.40 13.48 -15.72
N LEU A 36 2.39 13.21 -14.88
CA LEU A 36 2.17 11.87 -14.34
C LEU A 36 1.77 10.86 -15.43
N LYS A 37 0.93 11.27 -16.39
CA LYS A 37 0.55 10.42 -17.52
C LYS A 37 1.75 10.06 -18.39
N ARG A 38 2.64 11.03 -18.68
CA ARG A 38 3.92 10.79 -19.39
C ARG A 38 4.76 9.74 -18.66
N LEU A 39 4.96 9.94 -17.36
CA LEU A 39 5.76 9.03 -16.53
C LEU A 39 5.15 7.63 -16.40
N LYS A 40 3.82 7.50 -16.33
CA LYS A 40 3.14 6.19 -16.38
C LYS A 40 3.29 5.50 -17.72
N TYR A 41 3.18 6.25 -18.83
CA TYR A 41 3.34 5.69 -20.18
C TYR A 41 4.76 5.17 -20.40
N THR A 42 5.77 5.98 -20.08
CA THR A 42 7.17 5.58 -20.24
C THR A 42 7.51 4.36 -19.38
N ARG A 43 7.03 4.31 -18.11
CA ARG A 43 7.24 3.14 -17.23
C ARG A 43 6.50 1.87 -17.64
N ARG A 44 5.36 1.97 -18.35
CA ARG A 44 4.52 0.80 -18.68
C ARG A 44 4.79 0.22 -20.07
N PHE A 45 5.14 1.07 -21.03
CA PHE A 45 5.19 0.69 -22.44
C PHE A 45 6.56 0.87 -23.08
N VAL A 46 7.33 1.89 -22.66
CA VAL A 46 8.65 2.16 -23.25
C VAL A 46 9.73 1.37 -22.50
N ASN A 47 9.79 1.50 -21.17
CA ASN A 47 10.79 0.85 -20.33
C ASN A 47 10.15 -0.35 -19.62
N VAL A 48 9.84 -1.41 -20.38
CA VAL A 48 9.13 -2.58 -19.85
C VAL A 48 10.08 -3.46 -19.03
N THR A 49 9.86 -3.54 -17.71
CA THR A 49 10.53 -4.50 -16.83
C THR A 49 9.73 -5.80 -16.79
N LEU A 50 10.19 -6.85 -17.48
CA LEU A 50 9.56 -8.18 -17.48
C LEU A 50 10.13 -9.03 -16.34
N THR A 51 9.49 -9.01 -15.18
CA THR A 51 9.78 -9.95 -14.10
C THR A 51 8.98 -11.23 -14.33
N GLY A 52 9.60 -12.21 -14.99
CA GLY A 52 9.13 -13.61 -15.13
C GLY A 52 7.65 -13.80 -15.47
N GLY A 53 7.34 -14.03 -16.75
CA GLY A 53 5.97 -14.29 -17.21
C GLY A 53 5.20 -13.00 -17.56
N LYS A 54 3.97 -12.84 -17.05
CA LYS A 54 3.11 -11.68 -17.35
C LYS A 54 3.62 -10.40 -16.68
N ARG A 55 3.35 -9.22 -17.27
CA ARG A 55 3.78 -7.91 -16.74
C ARG A 55 3.27 -7.68 -15.31
N LYS A 56 4.19 -7.57 -14.33
CA LYS A 56 3.90 -7.17 -12.93
C LYS A 56 4.32 -5.72 -12.70
N MET A 57 3.50 -4.94 -11.98
CA MET A 57 3.71 -3.49 -11.79
C MET A 57 4.31 -3.11 -10.43
N ASN A 58 4.41 -4.06 -9.50
CA ASN A 58 5.04 -3.89 -8.18
C ASN A 58 5.50 -5.25 -7.64
N PRO A 59 6.53 -5.89 -8.24
CA PRO A 59 7.08 -7.13 -7.73
C PRO A 59 7.82 -6.91 -6.40
N ASN A 60 7.70 -7.87 -5.48
CA ASN A 60 8.54 -7.89 -4.28
C ASN A 60 9.97 -8.26 -4.70
N PRO A 61 11.04 -7.81 -4.01
CA PRO A 61 12.38 -8.28 -4.31
C PRO A 61 12.44 -9.81 -4.12
N GLY A 62 12.59 -10.55 -5.22
CA GLY A 62 12.59 -12.02 -5.26
C GLY A 62 11.37 -12.71 -5.92
N SER A 63 10.51 -11.98 -6.66
CA SER A 63 9.32 -12.54 -7.34
C SER A 63 9.18 -12.15 -8.82
#